data_AF-A0A4U9W0Z5-F1
#
_entry.id   AF-A0A4U9W0Z5-F1
#
_cell.length_a   1.000
_cell.length_b   1.000
_cell.length_c   1.000
_cell.angle_alpha   90.00
_cell.angle_beta   90.00
_cell.angle_gamma   90.00
#
_symmetry.space_group_name_H-M   'P 1'
#
loop_
_entity.id
_entity.type
_entity.pdbx_description
1 polymer ?
#
loop_
_entity_poly.entity_id
_entity_poly.type
_entity_poly.pdbx_seq_one_letter_code
_entity_poly.pdbx_strand_id
1 'polypeptide(L)'
;MQDRTTLHGELLEHLLPDRDALLPLFCQQQQDRPHNDDPLAIALDLFDEQPTVVSPLESGANVVLQVQQLWITQLRNLAEHRALIDLLAVETATLTTLADELITASFRLDIWQRLGNALADPGHAGHNRENHVERQIACTLTVLGDFVAWLGFQLRPQAQRPESRINRGHKIFTKPSQSADLRMTALPVEPINNTALYIYDWLVGLYQLIAENAGHGGAQTLSEQQREKLGRIIQEMG
;
A
#
# COMPACT_ATOMS: atom_id res chain seq x y z
N MET A 1 11.66 -3.03 -23.49
CA MET A 1 10.47 -3.29 -22.64
C MET A 1 10.84 -3.96 -21.32
N GLN A 2 11.84 -4.85 -21.28
CA GLN A 2 12.25 -5.57 -20.07
C GLN A 2 12.76 -4.64 -18.96
N ASP A 3 13.54 -3.61 -19.31
CA ASP A 3 14.06 -2.65 -18.32
C ASP A 3 12.93 -1.91 -17.59
N ARG A 4 11.91 -1.42 -18.30
CA ARG A 4 10.78 -0.69 -17.67
C ARG A 4 9.99 -1.55 -16.67
N THR A 5 9.89 -2.86 -16.91
CA THR A 5 9.27 -3.79 -15.96
C THR A 5 10.09 -3.91 -14.69
N THR A 6 11.40 -4.06 -14.82
CA THR A 6 12.32 -4.14 -13.68
C THR A 6 12.30 -2.85 -12.88
N LEU A 7 12.36 -1.69 -13.55
CA LEU A 7 12.30 -0.37 -12.94
C LEU A 7 11.02 -0.15 -12.11
N HIS A 8 9.87 -0.52 -12.66
CA HIS A 8 8.60 -0.40 -11.95
C HIS A 8 8.52 -1.35 -10.75
N GLY A 9 9.00 -2.59 -10.91
CA GLY A 9 9.08 -3.54 -9.79
C GLY A 9 9.92 -3.00 -8.64
N GLU A 10 11.11 -2.49 -8.96
CA GLU A 10 12.03 -1.90 -7.98
C GLU A 10 11.41 -0.68 -7.28
N LEU A 11 10.73 0.21 -8.01
CA LEU A 11 9.97 1.30 -7.40
C LEU A 11 8.94 0.77 -6.38
N LEU A 12 8.11 -0.21 -6.76
CA LEU A 12 7.08 -0.74 -5.85
C LEU A 12 7.69 -1.41 -4.60
N GLU A 13 8.81 -2.09 -4.73
CA GLU A 13 9.53 -2.69 -3.61
C GLU A 13 9.96 -1.63 -2.59
N HIS A 14 10.52 -0.51 -3.06
CA HIS A 14 10.95 0.58 -2.19
C HIS A 14 9.81 1.40 -1.56
N LEU A 15 8.57 1.24 -2.06
CA LEU A 15 7.37 1.87 -1.47
C LEU A 15 6.81 1.09 -0.28
N LEU A 16 7.27 -0.15 -0.03
CA LEU A 16 6.80 -0.99 1.07
C LEU A 16 7.85 -1.10 2.17
N PRO A 17 7.43 -1.22 3.44
CA PRO A 17 8.38 -1.44 4.53
C PRO A 17 8.99 -2.83 4.45
N ASP A 18 10.28 -2.89 4.77
CA ASP A 18 10.98 -4.16 4.86
C ASP A 18 10.42 -5.01 6.01
N ARG A 19 10.40 -6.33 5.79
CA ARG A 19 10.01 -7.30 6.83
C ARG A 19 10.80 -7.08 8.12
N ASP A 20 12.10 -6.85 8.00
CA ASP A 20 13.00 -6.71 9.15
C ASP A 20 12.74 -5.44 9.95
N ALA A 21 12.20 -4.39 9.32
CA ALA A 21 11.77 -3.18 10.00
C ALA A 21 10.46 -3.37 10.78
N LEU A 22 9.58 -4.28 10.32
CA LEU A 22 8.31 -4.60 10.97
C LEU A 22 8.45 -5.57 12.16
N LEU A 23 9.39 -6.52 12.08
CA LEU A 23 9.65 -7.52 13.13
C LEU A 23 9.72 -6.95 14.56
N PRO A 24 10.55 -5.94 14.86
CA PRO A 24 10.67 -5.44 16.23
C PRO A 24 9.36 -4.85 16.77
N LEU A 25 8.55 -4.21 15.92
CA LEU A 25 7.27 -3.60 16.31
C LEU A 25 6.29 -4.67 16.81
N PHE A 26 6.16 -5.77 16.06
CA PHE A 26 5.24 -6.86 16.40
C PHE A 26 5.75 -7.74 17.55
N CYS A 27 7.07 -7.92 17.66
CA CYS A 27 7.67 -8.60 18.81
C CYS A 27 7.40 -7.85 20.13
N GLN A 28 7.53 -6.52 20.12
CA GLN A 28 7.28 -5.68 21.29
C GLN A 28 5.81 -5.74 21.72
N GLN A 29 4.86 -5.58 20.77
CA GLN A 29 3.43 -5.68 21.08
C GLN A 29 3.05 -7.01 21.75
N GLN A 30 3.62 -8.13 21.31
CA GLN A 30 3.33 -9.41 21.91
C GLN A 30 3.90 -9.59 23.32
N GLN A 31 4.95 -8.85 23.68
CA GLN A 31 5.47 -8.82 25.05
C GLN A 31 4.58 -7.97 25.97
N ASP A 32 4.01 -6.88 25.44
CA ASP A 32 3.12 -5.99 26.18
C ASP A 32 1.70 -6.55 26.38
N ARG A 33 1.35 -7.66 25.72
CA ARG A 33 0.05 -8.33 25.92
C ARG A 33 0.07 -9.06 27.27
N PRO A 34 -0.78 -8.71 28.25
CA PRO A 34 -0.80 -9.38 29.53
C PRO A 34 -1.11 -10.87 29.33
N HIS A 35 -0.20 -11.72 29.80
CA HIS A 35 -0.31 -13.18 29.77
C HIS A 35 -1.33 -13.61 30.82
N ASN A 36 -2.62 -13.59 30.48
CA ASN A 36 -3.69 -14.08 31.34
C ASN A 36 -3.92 -15.58 31.10
N ASP A 37 -2.88 -16.40 31.29
CA ASP A 37 -2.95 -17.87 31.20
C ASP A 37 -3.13 -18.53 32.59
N ASP A 38 -3.50 -17.75 33.62
CA ASP A 38 -3.83 -18.29 34.93
C ASP A 38 -5.35 -18.30 35.17
N PRO A 39 -6.03 -19.46 35.08
CA PRO A 39 -7.48 -19.57 35.30
C PRO A 39 -7.89 -19.26 36.75
N LEU A 40 -6.93 -19.03 37.65
CA LEU A 40 -7.16 -18.62 39.04
C LEU A 40 -6.84 -17.14 39.31
N ALA A 41 -6.44 -16.35 38.31
CA ALA A 41 -6.22 -14.91 38.43
C ALA A 41 -7.52 -14.07 38.54
N ILE A 42 -8.58 -14.66 39.09
CA ILE A 42 -9.55 -13.89 39.88
C ILE A 42 -8.92 -13.70 41.27
N ALA A 43 -7.70 -13.15 41.30
CA ALA A 43 -7.23 -12.47 42.49
C ALA A 43 -8.01 -11.18 42.51
N LEU A 44 -9.10 -11.22 43.27
CA LEU A 44 -9.90 -10.08 43.66
C LEU A 44 -8.96 -9.09 44.37
N ASP A 45 -8.30 -8.24 43.58
CA ASP A 45 -7.41 -7.21 44.07
C ASP A 45 -8.28 -6.08 44.64
N LEU A 46 -8.63 -6.22 45.93
CA LEU A 46 -9.51 -5.30 46.64
C LEU A 46 -8.79 -4.05 47.14
N PHE A 47 -7.48 -3.92 46.93
CA PHE A 47 -6.66 -2.92 47.64
C PHE A 47 -5.50 -2.30 46.86
N ASP A 48 -5.47 -2.34 45.53
CA ASP A 48 -4.41 -1.65 44.77
C ASP A 48 -4.95 -0.67 43.73
N GLU A 49 -4.27 0.48 43.62
CA GLU A 49 -4.55 1.53 42.64
C GLU A 49 -4.39 0.96 41.23
N GLN A 50 -5.53 0.58 40.64
CA GLN A 50 -5.77 0.17 39.25
C GLN A 50 -4.50 0.02 38.40
N PRO A 51 -3.95 -1.18 38.21
CA PRO A 51 -3.02 -1.40 37.11
C PRO A 51 -3.78 -1.04 35.82
N THR A 52 -3.21 -0.11 35.04
CA THR A 52 -3.76 0.30 33.76
C THR A 52 -3.80 -0.92 32.85
N VAL A 53 -4.94 -1.62 32.81
CA VAL A 53 -5.14 -2.75 31.90
C VAL A 53 -5.19 -2.15 30.51
N VAL A 54 -4.05 -2.14 29.82
CA VAL A 54 -3.97 -1.69 28.43
C VAL A 54 -4.91 -2.58 27.64
N SER A 55 -6.02 -2.02 27.17
CA SER A 55 -7.04 -2.79 26.48
C SER A 55 -6.44 -3.38 25.20
N PRO A 56 -6.82 -4.58 24.75
CA PRO A 56 -6.36 -5.15 23.48
C PRO A 56 -6.57 -4.20 22.29
N LEU A 57 -7.59 -3.35 22.37
CA LEU A 57 -7.88 -2.29 21.42
C LEU A 57 -6.83 -1.17 21.41
N GLU A 58 -6.27 -0.81 22.58
CA GLU A 58 -5.23 0.20 22.75
C GLU A 58 -3.86 -0.32 22.29
N SER A 59 -3.55 -1.59 22.56
CA SER A 59 -2.34 -2.26 22.06
C SER A 59 -2.35 -2.38 20.53
N GLY A 60 -3.49 -2.74 19.94
CA GLY A 60 -3.66 -2.79 18.47
C GLY A 60 -3.56 -1.40 17.83
N ALA A 61 -4.19 -0.39 18.42
CA ALA A 61 -4.09 1.00 17.95
C ALA A 61 -2.64 1.54 18.00
N ASN A 62 -1.88 1.16 19.03
CA ASN A 62 -0.48 1.55 19.17
C ASN A 62 0.38 0.98 18.04
N VAL A 63 0.24 -0.31 17.69
CA VAL A 63 1.00 -0.92 16.59
C VAL A 63 0.67 -0.32 15.24
N VAL A 64 -0.61 -0.06 14.95
CA VAL A 64 -1.00 0.59 13.69
C VAL A 64 -0.32 1.95 13.55
N LEU A 65 -0.27 2.74 14.64
CA LEU A 65 0.42 4.03 14.65
C LEU A 65 1.93 3.88 14.42
N GLN A 66 2.57 2.88 15.03
CA GLN A 66 4.01 2.61 14.83
C GLN A 66 4.31 2.22 13.38
N VAL A 67 3.52 1.31 12.79
CA VAL A 67 3.65 0.92 11.38
C VAL A 67 3.43 2.12 10.47
N GLN A 68 2.43 2.95 10.77
CA GLN A 68 2.17 4.18 10.04
C GLN A 68 3.36 5.14 10.07
N GLN A 69 3.92 5.40 11.24
CA GLN A 69 5.08 6.28 11.39
C GLN A 69 6.31 5.74 10.67
N LEU A 70 6.56 4.42 10.76
CA LEU A 70 7.62 3.74 10.04
C LEU A 70 7.48 3.96 8.53
N TRP A 71 6.31 3.65 7.97
CA TRP A 71 6.06 3.75 6.54
C TRP A 71 6.13 5.19 6.02
N ILE A 72 5.55 6.16 6.75
CA ILE A 72 5.64 7.58 6.39
C ILE A 72 7.09 8.07 6.40
N THR A 73 7.88 7.67 7.40
CA THR A 73 9.30 8.04 7.50
C THR A 73 10.08 7.48 6.32
N GLN A 74 9.86 6.21 5.99
CA GLN A 74 10.48 5.58 4.83
C GLN A 74 10.13 6.28 3.52
N LEU A 75 8.84 6.58 3.29
CA LEU A 75 8.41 7.28 2.09
C LEU A 75 9.03 8.68 1.98
N ARG A 76 9.13 9.42 3.07
CA ARG A 76 9.78 10.73 3.08
C ARG A 76 11.27 10.65 2.75
N ASN A 77 11.92 9.56 3.17
CA ASN A 77 13.33 9.31 2.88
C ASN A 77 13.54 8.68 1.48
N LEU A 78 12.48 8.37 0.73
CA LEU A 78 12.59 7.75 -0.59
C LEU A 78 13.43 8.60 -1.56
N ALA A 79 13.28 9.92 -1.47
CA ALA A 79 14.02 10.89 -2.28
C ALA A 79 15.51 11.03 -1.88
N GLU A 80 15.93 10.39 -0.78
CA GLU A 80 17.35 10.34 -0.36
C GLU A 80 18.10 9.18 -1.04
N HIS A 81 17.37 8.20 -1.59
CA HIS A 81 17.95 7.05 -2.30
C HIS A 81 18.42 7.44 -3.70
N ARG A 82 19.66 7.95 -3.79
CA ARG A 82 20.28 8.35 -5.08
C ARG A 82 20.27 7.25 -6.13
N ALA A 83 20.51 5.99 -5.74
CA ALA A 83 20.47 4.86 -6.66
C ALA A 83 19.12 4.73 -7.36
N LEU A 84 18.01 4.93 -6.63
CA LEU A 84 16.66 4.85 -7.16
C LEU A 84 16.32 6.05 -8.06
N ILE A 85 16.81 7.24 -7.73
CA ILE A 85 16.70 8.45 -8.56
C ILE A 85 17.39 8.22 -9.92
N ASP A 86 18.64 7.75 -9.89
CA ASP A 86 19.45 7.52 -11.08
C ASP A 86 18.86 6.41 -11.95
N LEU A 87 18.39 5.34 -11.31
CA LEU A 87 17.77 4.20 -11.96
C LEU A 87 16.45 4.56 -12.66
N LEU A 88 15.56 5.30 -11.99
CA LEU A 88 14.28 5.73 -12.55
C LEU A 88 14.44 6.92 -13.52
N ALA A 89 15.62 7.54 -13.55
CA ALA A 89 15.92 8.75 -14.32
C ALA A 89 14.92 9.89 -14.04
N VAL A 90 14.56 10.09 -12.76
CA VAL A 90 13.62 11.12 -12.30
C VAL A 90 14.31 12.16 -11.42
N GLU A 91 13.70 13.34 -11.27
CA GLU A 91 14.19 14.36 -10.34
C GLU A 91 13.83 13.99 -8.89
N THR A 92 14.67 14.36 -7.92
CA THR A 92 14.39 14.19 -6.47
C THR A 92 13.01 14.72 -6.09
N ALA A 93 12.64 15.90 -6.61
CA ALA A 93 11.34 16.52 -6.37
C ALA A 93 10.16 15.64 -6.82
N THR A 94 10.32 14.85 -7.88
CA THR A 94 9.30 13.93 -8.37
C THR A 94 9.05 12.80 -7.37
N LEU A 95 10.09 12.24 -6.76
CA LEU A 95 9.95 11.20 -5.73
C LEU A 95 9.39 11.74 -4.43
N THR A 96 9.81 12.94 -4.01
CA THR A 96 9.23 13.62 -2.84
C THR A 96 7.73 13.80 -3.04
N THR A 97 7.35 14.28 -4.21
CA THR A 97 5.94 14.46 -4.56
C THR A 97 5.18 13.13 -4.56
N LEU A 98 5.73 12.08 -5.17
CA LEU A 98 5.12 10.75 -5.16
C LEU A 98 4.88 10.27 -3.73
N ALA A 99 5.87 10.42 -2.85
CA ALA A 99 5.77 10.06 -1.44
C ALA A 99 4.64 10.84 -0.73
N ASP A 100 4.60 12.17 -0.89
CA ASP A 100 3.59 13.02 -0.26
C ASP A 100 2.16 12.68 -0.73
N GLU A 101 1.99 12.36 -2.01
CA GLU A 101 0.71 11.98 -2.59
C GLU A 101 0.25 10.59 -2.11
N LEU A 102 1.17 9.62 -1.99
CA LEU A 102 0.86 8.31 -1.41
C LEU A 102 0.53 8.41 0.09
N ILE A 103 1.26 9.23 0.84
CA ILE A 103 0.96 9.51 2.26
C ILE A 103 -0.45 10.11 2.35
N THR A 104 -0.75 11.16 1.59
CA THR A 104 -2.07 11.82 1.58
C THR A 104 -3.19 10.84 1.24
N ALA A 105 -2.99 10.00 0.22
CA ALA A 105 -3.96 8.99 -0.17
C ALA A 105 -4.15 7.90 0.90
N SER A 106 -3.10 7.51 1.63
CA SER A 106 -3.21 6.51 2.69
C SER A 106 -4.19 6.94 3.80
N PHE A 107 -4.20 8.23 4.13
CA PHE A 107 -5.18 8.82 5.05
C PHE A 107 -6.56 8.92 4.41
N ARG A 108 -6.65 9.50 3.21
CA ARG A 108 -7.93 9.72 2.50
C ARG A 108 -8.71 8.42 2.26
N LEU A 109 -8.02 7.30 2.07
CA LEU A 109 -8.59 5.99 1.78
C LEU A 109 -8.72 5.08 3.03
N ASP A 110 -8.47 5.63 4.21
CA ASP A 110 -8.57 4.95 5.51
C ASP A 110 -7.73 3.65 5.56
N ILE A 111 -6.53 3.66 4.97
CA ILE A 111 -5.66 2.47 4.91
C ILE A 111 -5.27 2.02 6.32
N TRP A 112 -5.05 2.96 7.25
CA TRP A 112 -4.71 2.66 8.65
C TRP A 112 -5.85 2.01 9.41
N GLN A 113 -7.10 2.42 9.16
CA GLN A 113 -8.27 1.76 9.73
C GLN A 113 -8.41 0.33 9.18
N ARG A 114 -8.16 0.13 7.88
CA ARG A 114 -8.15 -1.20 7.25
C ARG A 114 -7.07 -2.10 7.86
N LEU A 115 -5.87 -1.57 8.08
CA LEU A 115 -4.80 -2.29 8.75
C LEU A 115 -5.20 -2.69 10.18
N GLY A 116 -5.75 -1.76 10.96
CA GLY A 116 -6.23 -2.04 12.31
C GLY A 116 -7.29 -3.14 12.35
N ASN A 117 -8.27 -3.08 11.45
CA ASN A 117 -9.31 -4.11 11.32
C ASN A 117 -8.72 -5.47 10.93
N ALA A 118 -7.75 -5.49 10.01
CA ALA A 118 -7.12 -6.73 9.55
C ALA A 118 -6.23 -7.37 10.63
N LEU A 119 -5.54 -6.57 11.45
CA LEU A 119 -4.76 -7.05 12.59
C LEU A 119 -5.64 -7.49 13.77
N ALA A 120 -6.84 -6.92 13.91
CA ALA A 120 -7.81 -7.30 14.93
C ALA A 120 -8.62 -8.57 14.58
N ASP A 121 -8.57 -9.04 13.33
CA ASP A 121 -9.32 -10.20 12.89
C ASP A 121 -8.89 -11.46 13.66
N PRO A 122 -9.79 -12.09 14.44
CA PRO A 122 -9.49 -13.27 15.24
C PRO A 122 -9.07 -14.48 14.40
N GLY A 123 -9.31 -14.50 13.09
CA GLY A 123 -8.76 -15.51 12.18
C GLY A 123 -7.23 -15.56 12.16
N HIS A 124 -6.56 -14.49 12.60
CA HIS A 124 -5.09 -14.42 12.70
C HIS A 124 -4.55 -14.89 14.06
N ALA A 125 -5.41 -15.06 15.08
CA ALA A 125 -5.05 -15.54 16.42
C ALA A 125 -4.78 -17.05 16.41
N GLY A 126 -3.57 -17.44 15.97
CA GLY A 126 -3.07 -18.80 16.14
C GLY A 126 -2.56 -19.05 17.56
N HIS A 127 -2.58 -20.32 17.99
CA HIS A 127 -2.06 -20.73 19.31
C HIS A 127 -0.52 -20.66 19.45
N ASN A 128 0.23 -20.39 18.37
CA ASN A 128 1.71 -20.34 18.39
C ASN A 128 2.21 -18.92 18.13
N ARG A 129 3.10 -18.43 19.01
CA ARG A 129 3.55 -17.04 19.11
C ARG A 129 4.38 -16.57 17.91
N GLU A 130 5.31 -17.39 17.45
CA GLU A 130 6.14 -17.10 16.27
C GLU A 130 5.28 -17.02 15.00
N ASN A 131 4.36 -17.98 14.83
CA ASN A 131 3.38 -17.97 13.75
C ASN A 131 2.44 -16.75 13.80
N HIS A 132 2.24 -16.13 14.97
CA HIS A 132 1.40 -14.94 15.10
C HIS A 132 2.13 -13.68 14.61
N VAL A 133 3.41 -13.48 14.98
CA VAL A 133 4.22 -12.34 14.49
C VAL A 133 4.27 -12.36 12.96
N GLU A 134 4.60 -13.52 12.39
CA GLU A 134 4.76 -13.66 10.94
C GLU A 134 3.47 -13.35 10.18
N ARG A 135 2.31 -13.72 10.74
CA ARG A 135 1.01 -13.40 10.16
C ARG A 135 0.70 -11.91 10.24
N GLN A 136 1.01 -11.26 11.35
CA GLN A 136 0.80 -9.81 11.49
C GLN A 136 1.65 -9.04 10.47
N ILE A 137 2.90 -9.46 10.26
CA ILE A 137 3.77 -8.93 9.21
C ILE A 137 3.18 -9.18 7.83
N ALA A 138 2.81 -10.41 7.50
CA ALA A 138 2.25 -10.75 6.20
C ALA A 138 0.95 -9.98 5.90
N CYS A 139 0.08 -9.85 6.91
CA CYS A 139 -1.14 -9.05 6.86
C CYS A 139 -0.82 -7.57 6.59
N THR A 140 0.15 -7.00 7.31
CA THR A 140 0.59 -5.62 7.12
C THR A 140 1.12 -5.38 5.71
N LEU A 141 2.00 -6.27 5.24
CA LEU A 141 2.56 -6.20 3.89
C LEU A 141 1.49 -6.40 2.81
N THR A 142 0.45 -7.19 3.07
CA THR A 142 -0.67 -7.37 2.16
C THR A 142 -1.51 -6.10 2.07
N VAL A 143 -1.89 -5.49 3.20
CA VAL A 143 -2.69 -4.26 3.21
C VAL A 143 -1.95 -3.11 2.53
N LEU A 144 -0.68 -2.89 2.88
CA LEU A 144 0.14 -1.85 2.26
C LEU A 144 0.48 -2.18 0.80
N GLY A 145 0.78 -3.45 0.51
CA GLY A 145 1.07 -3.95 -0.84
C GLY A 145 -0.09 -3.78 -1.79
N ASP A 146 -1.31 -4.14 -1.37
CA ASP A 146 -2.52 -3.94 -2.16
C ASP A 146 -2.79 -2.44 -2.40
N PHE A 147 -2.56 -1.60 -1.39
CA PHE A 147 -2.67 -0.15 -1.56
C PHE A 147 -1.67 0.37 -2.58
N VAL A 148 -0.40 0.00 -2.49
CA VAL A 148 0.66 0.48 -3.41
C VAL A 148 0.46 -0.07 -4.83
N ALA A 149 0.07 -1.33 -4.97
CA ALA A 149 -0.15 -1.98 -6.26
C ALA A 149 -1.40 -1.45 -6.99
N TRP A 150 -2.47 -1.11 -6.26
CA TRP A 150 -3.76 -0.76 -6.88
C TRP A 150 -4.22 0.66 -6.61
N LEU A 151 -3.47 1.42 -5.80
CA LEU A 151 -3.72 2.83 -5.47
C LEU A 151 -5.14 3.07 -4.93
N GLY A 152 -5.71 2.06 -4.27
CA GLY A 152 -7.09 2.06 -3.76
C GLY A 152 -8.18 1.80 -4.80
N PHE A 153 -7.88 1.66 -6.09
CA PHE A 153 -8.90 1.40 -7.12
C PHE A 153 -9.49 -0.01 -7.05
N GLN A 154 -8.78 -0.97 -6.45
CA GLN A 154 -9.35 -2.30 -6.16
C GLN A 154 -10.53 -2.22 -5.18
N LEU A 155 -10.54 -1.23 -4.29
CA LEU A 155 -11.60 -1.02 -3.30
C LEU A 155 -12.89 -0.44 -3.90
N ARG A 156 -12.84 -0.01 -5.17
CA ARG A 156 -13.97 0.61 -5.88
C ARG A 156 -14.55 -0.37 -6.90
N PRO A 157 -15.87 -0.30 -7.16
CA PRO A 157 -16.48 -1.01 -8.27
C PRO A 157 -15.77 -0.69 -9.58
N GLN A 158 -15.58 -1.71 -10.43
CA GLN A 158 -14.83 -1.55 -11.68
C GLN A 158 -15.35 -0.39 -12.55
N ALA A 159 -16.68 -0.22 -12.64
CA ALA A 159 -17.32 0.85 -13.40
C ALA A 159 -16.92 2.27 -12.95
N GLN A 160 -16.50 2.46 -11.70
CA GLN A 160 -16.08 3.76 -11.14
C GLN A 160 -14.59 4.02 -11.28
N ARG A 161 -13.82 3.04 -11.79
CA ARG A 161 -12.39 3.22 -12.03
C ARG A 161 -12.15 4.12 -13.25
N PRO A 162 -10.98 4.74 -13.37
CA PRO A 162 -10.54 5.46 -14.57
C PRO A 162 -10.54 4.57 -15.82
N GLU A 163 -10.71 5.20 -16.98
CA GLU A 163 -10.52 4.53 -18.27
C GLU A 163 -9.03 4.23 -18.50
N SER A 164 -8.73 3.02 -18.96
CA SER A 164 -7.38 2.68 -19.42
C SER A 164 -7.06 3.45 -20.70
N ARG A 165 -5.84 4.00 -20.78
CA ARG A 165 -5.36 4.69 -21.98
C ARG A 165 -4.89 3.74 -23.08
N ILE A 166 -4.48 2.53 -22.69
CA ILE A 166 -3.95 1.52 -23.62
C ILE A 166 -5.01 0.50 -23.99
N ASN A 167 -5.81 0.05 -23.01
CA ASN A 167 -6.93 -0.83 -23.28
C ASN A 167 -8.22 -0.01 -23.45
N ARG A 168 -8.34 0.69 -24.58
CA ARG A 168 -9.46 1.60 -24.84
C ARG A 168 -10.82 0.90 -24.69
N GLY A 169 -11.74 1.54 -23.96
CA GLY A 169 -13.06 0.98 -23.65
C GLY A 169 -13.08 0.06 -22.43
N HIS A 170 -11.93 -0.18 -21.79
CA HIS A 170 -11.83 -0.86 -20.51
C HIS A 170 -11.35 0.08 -19.41
N LYS A 171 -11.74 -0.26 -18.18
CA LYS A 171 -11.28 0.43 -16.98
C LYS A 171 -9.88 -0.04 -16.58
N ILE A 172 -9.11 0.79 -15.89
CA ILE A 172 -7.80 0.38 -15.36
C ILE A 172 -7.94 -0.84 -14.45
N PHE A 173 -6.91 -1.69 -14.44
CA PHE A 173 -6.85 -2.91 -13.65
C PHE A 173 -7.98 -3.90 -13.97
N THR A 174 -8.44 -3.87 -15.22
CA THR A 174 -9.38 -4.86 -15.75
C THR A 174 -8.59 -5.86 -16.59
N LYS A 175 -8.79 -7.15 -16.34
CA LYS A 175 -8.26 -8.17 -17.25
C LYS A 175 -8.90 -7.98 -18.62
N PRO A 176 -8.13 -7.82 -19.72
CA PRO A 176 -8.71 -7.79 -21.05
C PRO A 176 -9.51 -9.08 -21.23
N SER A 177 -10.82 -8.93 -21.46
CA SER A 177 -11.70 -10.06 -21.75
C SER A 177 -11.27 -10.64 -23.08
N GLN A 178 -10.47 -11.71 -23.04
CA GLN A 178 -10.36 -12.59 -24.18
C GLN A 178 -11.75 -13.18 -24.39
N SER A 179 -12.45 -12.71 -25.42
CA SER A 179 -13.76 -13.22 -25.81
C SER A 179 -13.73 -14.75 -25.75
N ALA A 180 -14.52 -15.34 -24.85
CA ALA A 180 -14.59 -16.79 -24.69
C ALA A 180 -14.97 -17.49 -26.02
N ASP A 181 -15.63 -16.78 -26.93
CA ASP A 181 -16.04 -17.27 -28.25
C ASP A 181 -14.91 -17.48 -29.26
N LEU A 182 -13.71 -16.91 -29.04
CA LEU A 182 -12.57 -17.08 -29.98
C LEU A 182 -11.58 -18.18 -29.54
N ARG A 183 -11.70 -18.68 -28.31
CA ARG A 183 -10.70 -19.62 -27.73
C ARG A 183 -10.81 -21.05 -28.24
N MET A 184 -11.80 -21.39 -29.06
CA MET A 184 -11.88 -22.73 -29.65
C MET A 184 -11.15 -22.85 -30.99
N THR A 185 -10.59 -21.77 -31.57
CA THR A 185 -9.99 -21.89 -32.93
C THR A 185 -8.72 -21.10 -33.22
N ALA A 186 -8.24 -20.21 -32.34
CA ALA A 186 -6.93 -19.59 -32.55
C ALA A 186 -6.30 -19.09 -31.26
N LEU A 187 -5.06 -19.53 -30.98
CA LEU A 187 -4.17 -18.77 -30.12
C LEU A 187 -3.77 -17.49 -30.90
N PRO A 188 -3.87 -16.29 -30.31
CA PRO A 188 -3.24 -15.10 -30.85
C PRO A 188 -1.74 -15.36 -30.99
N VAL A 189 -1.16 -15.01 -32.14
CA VAL A 189 0.26 -15.25 -32.47
C VAL A 189 1.21 -14.37 -31.65
N GLU A 190 0.69 -13.33 -30.98
CA GLU A 190 1.48 -12.39 -30.17
C GLU A 190 1.01 -12.41 -28.71
N PRO A 191 1.89 -12.66 -27.72
CA PRO A 191 1.50 -12.64 -26.32
C PRO A 191 1.15 -11.21 -25.89
N ILE A 192 -0.06 -11.01 -25.38
CA ILE A 192 -0.46 -9.74 -24.74
C ILE A 192 0.50 -9.48 -23.58
N ASN A 193 1.24 -8.37 -23.66
CA ASN A 193 2.15 -7.95 -22.59
C ASN A 193 1.35 -7.37 -21.42
N ASN A 194 0.81 -8.26 -20.58
CA ASN A 194 0.01 -7.92 -19.41
C ASN A 194 0.78 -7.03 -18.42
N THR A 195 2.10 -7.18 -18.35
CA THR A 195 2.95 -6.36 -17.48
C THR A 195 3.01 -4.91 -17.94
N ALA A 196 3.17 -4.68 -19.25
CA ALA A 196 3.09 -3.34 -19.80
C ALA A 196 1.71 -2.72 -19.54
N LEU A 197 0.62 -3.46 -19.81
CA LEU A 197 -0.74 -2.99 -19.53
C LEU A 197 -0.91 -2.55 -18.07
N TYR A 198 -0.42 -3.36 -17.13
CA TYR A 198 -0.46 -3.04 -15.72
C TYR A 198 0.30 -1.76 -15.38
N ILE A 199 1.53 -1.58 -15.87
CA ILE A 199 2.33 -0.38 -15.60
C ILE A 199 1.62 0.88 -16.11
N TYR A 200 1.05 0.84 -17.31
CA TYR A 200 0.33 1.99 -17.84
C TYR A 200 -0.99 2.27 -17.11
N ASP A 201 -1.73 1.23 -16.73
CA ASP A 201 -2.91 1.37 -15.87
C ASP A 201 -2.54 1.95 -14.50
N TRP A 202 -1.41 1.55 -13.94
CA TRP A 202 -0.89 2.08 -12.68
C TRP A 202 -0.56 3.57 -12.78
N LEU A 203 0.09 4.00 -13.87
CA LEU A 203 0.36 5.43 -14.12
C LEU A 203 -0.93 6.25 -14.27
N VAL A 204 -1.95 5.71 -14.95
CA VAL A 204 -3.27 6.35 -15.05
C VAL A 204 -3.94 6.43 -13.68
N GLY A 205 -3.86 5.35 -12.89
CA GLY A 205 -4.35 5.32 -11.52
C GLY A 205 -3.65 6.36 -10.64
N LEU A 206 -2.33 6.46 -10.71
CA LEU A 206 -1.55 7.45 -9.95
C LEU A 206 -1.95 8.87 -10.31
N TYR A 207 -2.09 9.18 -11.60
CA TYR A 207 -2.55 10.49 -12.04
C TYR A 207 -3.92 10.83 -11.46
N GLN A 208 -4.87 9.89 -11.49
CA GLN A 208 -6.19 10.08 -10.91
C GLN A 208 -6.13 10.25 -9.38
N LEU A 209 -5.32 9.44 -8.69
CA LEU A 209 -5.15 9.53 -7.23
C LEU A 209 -4.66 10.92 -6.81
N ILE A 210 -3.65 11.44 -7.51
CA ILE A 210 -3.09 12.79 -7.29
C ILE A 210 -4.16 13.87 -7.55
N ALA A 211 -4.95 13.72 -8.62
CA ALA A 211 -6.02 14.66 -8.93
C ALA A 211 -7.09 14.69 -7.82
N GLU A 212 -7.42 13.54 -7.25
CA GLU A 212 -8.39 13.43 -6.15
C GLU A 212 -7.84 13.91 -4.80
N ASN A 213 -6.52 13.84 -4.59
CA ASN A 213 -5.85 14.34 -3.38
C ASN A 213 -5.81 15.87 -3.29
N ALA A 214 -5.95 16.57 -4.43
CA ALA A 214 -5.88 18.03 -4.52
C ALA A 214 -6.87 18.78 -3.60
N GLY A 215 -7.95 18.12 -3.18
CA GLY A 215 -8.94 18.66 -2.23
C GLY A 215 -8.74 18.23 -0.77
N HIS A 216 -7.70 17.46 -0.45
CA HIS A 216 -7.50 16.80 0.84
C HIS A 216 -6.19 17.20 1.55
N GLY A 217 -5.18 17.72 0.83
CA GLY A 217 -3.89 18.14 1.37
C GLY A 217 -3.81 19.64 1.71
N GLY A 218 -3.60 19.97 2.98
CA GLY A 218 -3.43 21.34 3.49
C GLY A 218 -2.03 21.96 3.30
N ALA A 219 -1.08 21.32 2.62
CA ALA A 219 0.20 21.92 2.30
C ALA A 219 0.86 21.21 1.11
N GLN A 220 1.25 21.99 0.10
CA GLN A 220 2.07 21.59 -1.05
C GLN A 220 1.37 20.68 -2.08
N THR A 221 0.30 21.21 -2.68
CA THR A 221 -0.10 20.81 -4.03
C THR A 221 1.06 20.98 -5.01
N LEU A 222 1.40 19.91 -5.74
CA LEU A 222 2.06 19.99 -7.05
C LEU A 222 1.58 21.23 -7.82
N SER A 223 2.53 22.07 -8.25
CA SER A 223 2.20 23.20 -9.12
C SER A 223 1.50 22.67 -10.38
N GLU A 224 0.54 23.45 -10.89
CA GLU A 224 -0.13 23.19 -12.17
C GLU A 224 0.87 22.89 -13.30
N GLN A 225 2.08 23.47 -13.21
CA GLN A 225 3.21 23.21 -14.12
C GLN A 225 3.77 21.78 -14.04
N GLN A 226 3.82 21.16 -12.86
CA GLN A 226 4.28 19.77 -12.71
C GLN A 226 3.23 18.78 -13.25
N ARG A 227 1.93 19.14 -13.13
CA ARG A 227 0.83 18.40 -13.76
C ARG A 227 0.90 18.47 -15.29
N GLU A 228 1.21 19.63 -15.85
CA GLU A 228 1.44 19.77 -17.29
C GLU A 228 2.68 18.99 -17.77
N LYS A 229 3.78 18.98 -16.99
CA LYS A 229 5.01 18.26 -17.35
C LYS A 229 4.77 16.74 -17.38
N LEU A 230 4.05 16.19 -16.40
CA LEU A 230 3.65 14.78 -16.38
C LEU A 230 2.64 14.45 -17.48
N GLY A 231 1.67 15.34 -17.74
CA GLY A 231 0.73 15.21 -18.85
C GLY A 231 1.42 15.16 -20.21
N ARG A 232 2.46 15.98 -20.43
CA ARG A 232 3.27 15.96 -21.65
C ARG A 232 4.04 14.66 -21.84
N ILE A 233 4.68 14.15 -20.79
CA ILE A 233 5.41 12.87 -20.85
C ILE A 233 4.46 11.72 -21.25
N ILE A 234 3.22 11.74 -20.75
CA ILE A 234 2.19 10.75 -21.12
C ILE A 234 1.72 10.94 -22.57
N GLN A 235 1.63 12.17 -23.08
CA GLN A 235 1.27 12.44 -24.48
C GLN A 235 2.38 12.11 -25.47
N GLU A 236 3.64 12.28 -25.10
CA GLU A 236 4.80 11.98 -25.96
C GLU A 236 5.10 10.47 -26.06
N MET A 237 4.52 9.66 -25.18
CA MET A 237 4.66 8.19 -25.19
C MET A 237 3.46 7.43 -25.79
N GLY A 238 2.43 8.14 -26.28
CA GLY A 238 1.26 7.57 -26.98
C GLY A 238 1.34 7.78 -28.49
#